data_AF-A0AAD6JGQ9-F1
#
_entry.id   AF-A0AAD6JGQ9-F1
#
_cell.length_a   1.000
_cell.length_b   1.000
_cell.length_c   1.000
_cell.angle_alpha   90.00
_cell.angle_beta   90.00
_cell.angle_gamma   90.00
#
_symmetry.space_group_name_H-M   'P 1'
#
loop_
_entity.id
_entity.type
_entity.pdbx_description
1 polymer ?
#
loop_
_entity_poly.entity_id
_entity_poly.type
_entity_poly.pdbx_seq_one_letter_code
_entity_poly.pdbx_strand_id
1 'polypeptide(L)'
;MKALSGPKYDGKYLHGLVKEQLGNRRLHHTLTKIVIPTFDIKTFQPTIFSSFEAKINHSLDALLSDICIATSAAPTYLPAHYFETKDEQTGKVREFNLIDGGVAANNPALIAISEVTKEIVKGSPDFFPIKPMDYGRFLLISLGTGSPKAQEKYKAAEVAKWGVLGWLTSGGSAPVIDAFSHASADMVDLHISVVLQALHSENNYLRIQVRRLYMHLL
;
A
#
# COMPACT_ATOMS: atom_id res chain seq x y z
N MET A 1 6.57 16.79 25.58
CA MET A 1 5.14 16.88 25.20
C MET A 1 4.86 17.00 23.68
N LYS A 2 5.83 16.79 22.77
CA LYS A 2 5.54 16.67 21.31
C LYS A 2 4.98 15.29 20.90
N ALA A 3 5.23 14.24 21.69
CA ALA A 3 4.70 12.89 21.43
C ALA A 3 3.20 12.72 21.78
N LEU A 4 2.55 13.76 22.31
CA LEU A 4 1.13 13.75 22.71
C LEU A 4 0.22 14.53 21.74
N SER A 5 0.79 15.24 20.76
CA SER A 5 0.02 16.06 19.82
C SER A 5 0.70 16.11 18.45
N GLY A 6 -0.02 15.63 17.44
CA GLY A 6 0.42 15.61 16.04
C GLY A 6 1.32 14.42 15.66
N PRO A 7 1.56 14.23 14.35
CA PRO A 7 2.47 13.20 13.84
C PRO A 7 3.94 13.51 14.17
N LYS A 8 4.79 12.49 14.13
CA LYS A 8 6.24 12.60 14.38
C LYS A 8 6.93 13.59 13.42
N TYR A 9 6.47 13.66 12.18
CA TYR A 9 6.96 14.56 11.14
C TYR A 9 5.81 15.41 10.58
N ASP A 10 6.09 16.66 10.22
CA ASP A 10 5.07 17.59 9.70
C ASP A 10 4.75 17.39 8.20
N GLY A 11 5.48 16.52 7.52
CA GLY A 11 5.30 16.18 6.10
C GLY A 11 5.78 17.24 5.11
N LYS A 12 6.12 18.46 5.53
CA LYS A 12 6.36 19.59 4.61
C LYS A 12 7.49 19.32 3.63
N TYR A 13 8.60 18.77 4.11
CA TYR A 13 9.75 18.44 3.28
C TYR A 13 9.42 17.35 2.25
N LEU A 14 8.76 16.26 2.70
CA LEU A 14 8.32 15.18 1.82
C LEU A 14 7.38 15.72 0.74
N HIS A 15 6.40 16.54 1.11
CA HIS A 15 5.44 17.12 0.16
C HIS A 15 6.14 18.00 -0.87
N GLY A 16 7.10 18.84 -0.43
CA GLY A 16 7.91 19.67 -1.32
C GLY A 16 8.69 18.84 -2.33
N LEU A 17 9.45 17.85 -1.84
CA LEU A 17 10.26 16.98 -2.68
C LEU A 17 9.42 16.17 -3.69
N VAL A 18 8.33 15.57 -3.24
CA VAL A 18 7.45 14.77 -4.12
C VAL A 18 6.81 15.64 -5.21
N LYS A 19 6.35 16.85 -4.85
CA LYS A 19 5.78 17.81 -5.81
C LYS A 19 6.82 18.33 -6.80
N GLU A 20 8.04 18.58 -6.36
CA GLU A 20 9.14 19.00 -7.23
C GLU A 20 9.47 17.90 -8.27
N GLN A 21 9.59 16.65 -7.83
CA GLN A 21 9.97 15.53 -8.69
C GLN A 21 8.88 15.11 -9.68
N LEU A 22 7.61 15.14 -9.25
CA LEU A 22 6.49 14.65 -10.06
C LEU A 22 5.75 15.77 -10.82
N GLY A 23 5.92 17.02 -10.40
CA GLY A 23 5.26 18.18 -10.99
C GLY A 23 3.74 17.99 -11.10
N ASN A 24 3.20 18.31 -12.28
CA ASN A 24 1.77 18.22 -12.56
C ASN A 24 1.36 16.88 -13.20
N ARG A 25 2.19 15.83 -13.12
CA ARG A 25 1.84 14.54 -13.71
C ARG A 25 0.68 13.90 -12.94
N ARG A 26 -0.29 13.41 -13.71
CA ARG A 26 -1.47 12.69 -13.22
C ARG A 26 -1.34 11.19 -13.45
N LEU A 27 -2.20 10.42 -12.80
CA LEU A 27 -2.22 8.97 -12.88
C LEU A 27 -2.28 8.44 -14.33
N HIS A 28 -3.05 9.07 -15.22
CA HIS A 28 -3.12 8.64 -16.63
C HIS A 28 -1.84 8.90 -17.43
N HIS A 29 -0.92 9.75 -16.93
CA HIS A 29 0.35 10.05 -17.62
C HIS A 29 1.42 8.97 -17.38
N THR A 30 1.14 7.90 -16.63
CA THR A 30 2.12 6.86 -16.34
C THR A 30 2.44 6.03 -17.58
N LEU A 31 3.73 5.72 -17.75
CA LEU A 31 4.24 4.94 -18.90
C LEU A 31 3.82 3.46 -18.83
N THR A 32 3.62 2.95 -17.61
CA THR A 32 3.16 1.59 -17.34
C THR A 32 1.92 1.62 -16.48
N LYS A 33 1.27 0.46 -16.35
CA LYS A 33 0.13 0.30 -15.47
C LYS A 33 0.62 0.27 -14.03
N ILE A 34 0.09 1.18 -13.22
CA ILE A 34 0.38 1.24 -11.79
C ILE A 34 -0.89 1.06 -10.97
N VAL A 35 -0.70 0.55 -9.76
CA VAL A 35 -1.74 0.35 -8.76
C VAL A 35 -1.16 0.75 -7.40
N ILE A 36 -1.72 1.79 -6.78
CA ILE A 36 -1.21 2.35 -5.53
C ILE A 36 -2.33 2.35 -4.47
N PRO A 37 -2.23 1.55 -3.40
CA PRO A 37 -3.21 1.54 -2.32
C PRO A 37 -3.08 2.78 -1.43
N THR A 38 -4.21 3.24 -0.92
CA THR A 38 -4.36 4.23 0.15
C THR A 38 -5.56 3.82 1.00
N PHE A 39 -5.75 4.45 2.16
CA PHE A 39 -6.95 4.25 2.97
C PHE A 39 -7.63 5.59 3.22
N ASP A 40 -8.91 5.71 2.85
CA ASP A 40 -9.67 6.94 3.04
C ASP A 40 -10.37 6.92 4.40
N ILE A 41 -9.98 7.84 5.29
CA ILE A 41 -10.48 7.90 6.67
C ILE A 41 -11.89 8.51 6.77
N LYS A 42 -12.35 9.24 5.74
CA LYS A 42 -13.68 9.83 5.72
C LYS A 42 -14.74 8.81 5.30
N THR A 43 -14.43 8.01 4.28
CA THR A 43 -15.30 6.89 3.83
C THR A 43 -15.03 5.59 4.59
N PHE A 44 -13.91 5.53 5.31
CA PHE A 44 -13.46 4.38 6.08
C PHE A 44 -13.29 3.11 5.22
N GLN A 45 -12.72 3.29 4.03
CA GLN A 45 -12.53 2.23 3.04
C GLN A 45 -11.16 2.38 2.33
N PRO A 46 -10.57 1.28 1.83
CA PRO A 46 -9.44 1.37 0.92
C PRO A 46 -9.79 2.18 -0.34
N THR A 47 -8.88 3.05 -0.76
CA THR A 47 -8.94 3.71 -2.07
C THR A 47 -7.72 3.28 -2.88
N ILE A 48 -7.97 2.60 -4.00
CA ILE A 48 -6.90 2.09 -4.87
C ILE A 48 -6.79 3.01 -6.08
N PHE A 49 -5.66 3.68 -6.22
CA PHE A 49 -5.33 4.45 -7.41
C PHE A 49 -4.76 3.51 -8.46
N SER A 50 -5.64 3.08 -9.36
CA SER A 50 -5.33 2.18 -10.46
C SER A 50 -5.40 2.93 -11.78
N SER A 51 -4.30 2.90 -12.54
CA SER A 51 -4.28 3.43 -13.92
C SER A 51 -5.22 2.67 -14.87
N PHE A 52 -5.64 1.45 -14.51
CA PHE A 52 -6.70 0.72 -15.22
C PHE A 52 -8.06 1.39 -15.00
N GLU A 53 -8.41 1.64 -13.73
CA GLU A 53 -9.70 2.20 -13.33
C GLU A 53 -9.83 3.70 -13.63
N ALA A 54 -8.73 4.45 -13.65
CA ALA A 54 -8.73 5.89 -13.95
C ALA A 54 -9.26 6.22 -15.36
N LYS A 55 -9.25 5.25 -16.28
CA LYS A 55 -9.85 5.38 -17.61
C LYS A 55 -11.38 5.36 -17.58
N ILE A 56 -11.96 4.70 -16.58
CA ILE A 56 -13.41 4.50 -16.43
C ILE A 56 -13.97 5.50 -15.43
N ASN A 57 -13.25 5.70 -14.32
CA ASN A 57 -13.61 6.63 -13.26
C ASN A 57 -12.59 7.77 -13.22
N HIS A 58 -12.88 8.85 -13.93
CA HIS A 58 -12.00 10.01 -14.05
C HIS A 58 -11.74 10.70 -12.70
N SER A 59 -12.58 10.49 -11.68
CA SER A 59 -12.29 10.98 -10.31
C SER A 59 -11.06 10.31 -9.67
N LEU A 60 -10.57 9.20 -10.20
CA LEU A 60 -9.33 8.57 -9.72
C LEU A 60 -8.08 9.12 -10.41
N ASP A 61 -8.22 9.95 -11.47
CA ASP A 61 -7.09 10.54 -12.18
C ASP A 61 -6.49 11.75 -11.44
N ALA A 62 -5.98 11.49 -10.24
CA ALA A 62 -5.34 12.49 -9.39
C ALA A 62 -3.89 12.79 -9.79
N LEU A 63 -3.31 13.85 -9.22
CA LEU A 63 -1.88 14.11 -9.33
C LEU A 63 -1.09 12.97 -8.67
N LEU A 64 -0.03 12.51 -9.34
CA LEU A 64 0.86 11.49 -8.78
C LEU A 64 1.49 11.95 -7.48
N SER A 65 1.76 13.26 -7.33
CA SER A 65 2.26 13.81 -6.07
C SER A 65 1.29 13.60 -4.92
N ASP A 66 -0.01 13.80 -5.14
CA ASP A 66 -1.02 13.62 -4.10
C ASP A 66 -1.15 12.14 -3.73
N ILE A 67 -1.13 11.25 -4.73
CA ILE A 67 -1.18 9.79 -4.52
C ILE A 67 0.06 9.31 -3.73
N CYS A 68 1.26 9.77 -4.10
CA CYS A 68 2.51 9.40 -3.42
C CYS A 68 2.59 9.91 -1.98
N ILE A 69 2.11 11.13 -1.73
CA ILE A 69 2.01 11.68 -0.37
C ILE A 69 1.01 10.85 0.45
N ALA A 70 -0.18 10.60 -0.09
CA ALA A 70 -1.23 9.84 0.58
C ALA A 70 -0.80 8.42 0.94
N THR A 71 -0.23 7.66 -0.01
CA THR A 71 0.16 6.26 0.22
C THR A 71 1.29 6.12 1.25
N SER A 72 2.07 7.19 1.48
CA SER A 72 3.17 7.23 2.45
C SER A 72 2.77 7.78 3.82
N ALA A 73 1.53 8.25 4.00
CA ALA A 73 1.08 8.99 5.18
C ALA A 73 0.79 8.06 6.38
N ALA A 74 1.83 7.39 6.89
CA ALA A 74 1.73 6.41 7.98
C ALA A 74 1.17 7.06 9.27
N PRO A 75 0.12 6.48 9.88
CA PRO A 75 -0.41 6.96 11.15
C PRO A 75 0.68 7.10 12.20
N THR A 76 0.63 8.16 13.01
CA THR A 76 1.64 8.57 14.00
C THR A 76 2.96 9.12 13.42
N TYR A 77 3.27 8.88 12.15
CA TYR A 77 4.51 9.36 11.52
C TYR A 77 4.31 10.60 10.67
N LEU A 78 3.30 10.61 9.80
CA LEU A 78 3.03 11.67 8.83
C LEU A 78 1.56 12.11 8.93
N PRO A 79 1.25 13.38 8.56
CA PRO A 79 -0.13 13.86 8.54
C PRO A 79 -0.93 13.16 7.44
N ALA A 80 -2.24 12.99 7.66
CA ALA A 80 -3.16 12.59 6.60
C ALA A 80 -3.14 13.62 5.46
N HIS A 81 -3.37 13.16 4.24
CA HIS A 81 -3.34 13.99 3.04
C HIS A 81 -4.74 14.20 2.47
N TYR A 82 -5.08 15.45 2.20
CA TYR A 82 -6.34 15.83 1.59
C TYR A 82 -6.10 16.49 0.24
N PHE A 83 -6.92 16.12 -0.72
CA PHE A 83 -7.04 16.79 -2.02
C PHE A 83 -8.39 16.47 -2.65
N GLU A 84 -8.67 17.15 -3.76
CA GLU A 84 -9.87 16.93 -4.54
C GLU A 84 -9.52 16.60 -5.99
N THR A 85 -10.39 15.82 -6.61
CA THR A 85 -10.41 15.70 -8.07
C THR A 85 -11.75 16.21 -8.58
N LYS A 86 -11.74 16.66 -9.83
CA LYS A 86 -12.94 17.03 -10.55
C LYS A 86 -13.02 16.17 -11.79
N ASP A 87 -14.11 15.44 -11.92
CA ASP A 87 -14.44 14.75 -13.16
C ASP A 87 -14.80 15.82 -14.20
N GLU A 88 -14.02 15.92 -15.28
CA GLU A 88 -14.20 16.96 -16.30
C GLU A 88 -15.49 16.78 -17.11
N GLN A 89 -15.98 15.54 -17.23
CA GLN A 89 -17.17 15.22 -18.02
C GLN A 89 -18.45 15.52 -17.25
N THR A 90 -18.48 15.17 -15.96
CA THR A 90 -19.68 15.32 -15.11
C THR A 90 -19.63 16.57 -14.23
N GLY A 91 -18.47 17.20 -14.11
CA GLY A 91 -18.22 18.32 -13.19
C GLY A 91 -18.20 17.93 -11.71
N LYS A 92 -18.38 16.64 -11.40
CA LYS A 92 -18.48 16.14 -10.02
C LYS A 92 -17.12 16.24 -9.32
N VAL A 93 -17.12 16.89 -8.15
CA VAL A 93 -15.96 16.94 -7.27
C VAL A 93 -15.97 15.72 -6.36
N ARG A 94 -14.80 15.11 -6.18
CA ARG A 94 -14.57 14.04 -5.22
C ARG A 94 -13.42 14.44 -4.31
N GLU A 95 -13.73 14.46 -3.01
CA GLU A 95 -12.75 14.64 -1.95
C GLU A 95 -12.04 13.32 -1.62
N PHE A 96 -10.78 13.43 -1.25
CA PHE A 96 -9.96 12.33 -0.76
C PHE A 96 -9.37 12.72 0.60
N ASN A 97 -9.55 11.88 1.61
CA ASN A 97 -9.03 12.09 2.96
C ASN A 97 -8.17 10.88 3.33
N LEU A 98 -6.92 10.87 2.89
CA LEU A 98 -6.16 9.63 2.76
C LEU A 98 -5.02 9.51 3.79
N ILE A 99 -4.78 8.26 4.18
CA ILE A 99 -3.60 7.82 4.91
C ILE A 99 -2.93 6.66 4.17
N ASP A 100 -1.82 6.19 4.74
CA ASP A 100 -0.93 5.16 4.21
C ASP A 100 -1.65 3.93 3.63
N GLY A 101 -1.16 3.46 2.49
CA GLY A 101 -1.65 2.28 1.80
C GLY A 101 -1.46 0.99 2.59
N GLY A 102 -0.46 0.92 3.46
CA GLY A 102 -0.15 -0.20 4.33
C GLY A 102 -1.25 -0.53 5.34
N VAL A 103 -2.12 0.44 5.67
CA VAL A 103 -3.33 0.19 6.46
C VAL A 103 -4.31 -0.73 5.71
N ALA A 104 -4.38 -0.61 4.38
CA ALA A 104 -5.22 -1.44 3.54
C ALA A 104 -4.47 -2.69 3.02
N ALA A 105 -3.26 -2.50 2.50
CA ALA A 105 -2.48 -3.53 1.86
C ALA A 105 -0.98 -3.23 1.92
N ASN A 106 -0.33 -3.72 2.98
CA ASN A 106 1.12 -3.61 3.17
C ASN A 106 1.94 -4.49 2.21
N ASN A 107 1.29 -5.44 1.54
CA ASN A 107 1.86 -6.17 0.40
C ASN A 107 0.87 -6.06 -0.78
N PRO A 108 1.09 -5.12 -1.72
CA PRO A 108 0.14 -4.83 -2.80
C PRO A 108 0.15 -5.89 -3.92
N ALA A 109 0.95 -6.96 -3.81
CA ALA A 109 1.06 -7.98 -4.85
C ALA A 109 -0.30 -8.61 -5.21
N LEU A 110 -1.14 -8.87 -4.21
CA LEU A 110 -2.47 -9.43 -4.47
C LEU A 110 -3.42 -8.40 -5.11
N ILE A 111 -3.27 -7.11 -4.80
CA ILE A 111 -4.03 -6.05 -5.48
C ILE A 111 -3.61 -5.97 -6.94
N ALA A 112 -2.30 -6.02 -7.23
CA ALA A 112 -1.79 -6.00 -8.59
C ALA A 112 -2.32 -7.17 -9.44
N ILE A 113 -2.28 -8.40 -8.88
CA ILE A 113 -2.91 -9.58 -9.49
C ILE A 113 -4.39 -9.29 -9.76
N SER A 114 -5.12 -8.80 -8.76
CA SER A 114 -6.57 -8.58 -8.86
C SER A 114 -6.94 -7.60 -9.96
N GLU A 115 -6.18 -6.50 -10.11
CA GLU A 115 -6.41 -5.50 -11.17
C GLU A 115 -6.15 -6.08 -12.56
N VAL A 116 -5.06 -6.85 -12.74
CA VAL A 116 -4.79 -7.53 -14.01
C VAL A 116 -5.87 -8.56 -14.33
N THR A 117 -6.30 -9.36 -13.34
CA THR A 117 -7.38 -10.34 -13.52
C THR A 117 -8.69 -9.66 -13.90
N LYS A 118 -9.04 -8.52 -13.31
CA LYS A 118 -10.22 -7.74 -13.72
C LYS A 118 -10.16 -7.35 -15.20
N GLU A 119 -9.01 -6.88 -15.68
CA GLU A 119 -8.84 -6.50 -17.08
C GLU A 119 -8.93 -7.70 -18.03
N ILE A 120 -8.38 -8.86 -17.65
CA ILE A 120 -8.54 -10.11 -18.40
C ILE A 120 -10.02 -10.49 -18.47
N VAL A 121 -10.75 -10.45 -17.35
CA VAL A 121 -12.19 -10.76 -17.27
C VAL A 121 -13.02 -9.82 -18.12
N LYS A 122 -12.67 -8.52 -18.15
CA LYS A 122 -13.32 -7.51 -19.01
C LYS A 122 -13.01 -7.71 -20.50
N GLY A 123 -12.09 -8.61 -20.86
CA GLY A 123 -11.68 -8.83 -22.26
C GLY A 123 -10.82 -7.70 -22.82
N SER A 124 -10.02 -7.05 -21.97
CA SER A 124 -9.13 -5.95 -22.38
C SER A 124 -8.14 -6.42 -23.47
N PRO A 125 -7.98 -5.67 -24.57
CA PRO A 125 -7.08 -6.05 -25.66
C PRO A 125 -5.60 -5.96 -25.27
N ASP A 126 -5.29 -5.31 -24.15
CA ASP A 126 -3.94 -5.23 -23.58
C ASP A 126 -3.46 -6.61 -23.06
N PHE A 127 -4.36 -7.58 -22.90
CA PHE A 127 -4.07 -8.91 -22.37
C PHE A 127 -4.53 -10.01 -23.33
N PHE A 128 -3.72 -11.07 -23.45
CA PHE A 128 -4.13 -12.26 -24.17
C PHE A 128 -5.37 -12.90 -23.51
N PRO A 129 -6.27 -13.54 -24.28
CA PRO A 129 -7.39 -14.28 -23.71
C PRO A 129 -6.86 -15.44 -22.86
N ILE A 130 -6.82 -15.22 -21.55
CA ILE A 130 -6.40 -16.19 -20.55
C ILE A 130 -7.64 -16.54 -19.73
N LYS A 131 -7.77 -17.79 -19.29
CA LYS A 131 -8.85 -18.14 -18.38
C LYS A 131 -8.67 -17.30 -17.10
N PRO A 132 -9.71 -16.65 -16.53
CA PRO A 132 -9.61 -15.76 -15.37
C PRO A 132 -8.89 -16.30 -14.11
N MET A 133 -8.56 -17.59 -14.07
CA MET A 133 -7.86 -18.29 -12.99
C MET A 133 -6.62 -19.06 -13.47
N ASP A 134 -6.15 -18.83 -14.69
CA ASP A 134 -4.90 -19.41 -15.19
C ASP A 134 -3.72 -18.52 -14.78
N TYR A 135 -3.35 -18.65 -13.50
CA TYR A 135 -2.22 -17.92 -12.92
C TYR A 135 -0.86 -18.36 -13.51
N GLY A 136 -0.79 -19.45 -14.27
CA GLY A 136 0.44 -19.93 -14.89
C GLY A 136 1.02 -19.01 -15.96
N ARG A 137 0.28 -17.97 -16.35
CA ARG A 137 0.74 -16.92 -17.27
C ARG A 137 1.19 -15.63 -16.58
N PHE A 138 0.98 -15.51 -15.27
CA PHE A 138 1.51 -14.39 -14.50
C PHE A 138 2.97 -14.67 -14.18
N LEU A 139 3.81 -13.65 -14.26
CA LEU A 139 5.14 -13.64 -13.66
C LEU A 139 5.16 -12.51 -12.65
N LEU A 140 5.25 -12.85 -11.36
CA LEU A 140 5.14 -11.90 -10.26
C LEU A 140 6.46 -11.82 -9.49
N ILE A 141 7.02 -10.61 -9.44
CA ILE A 141 8.13 -10.27 -8.54
C ILE A 141 7.57 -9.38 -7.44
N SER A 142 7.67 -9.84 -6.19
CA SER A 142 7.24 -9.08 -5.01
C SER A 142 8.45 -8.72 -4.18
N LEU A 143 8.67 -7.43 -3.96
CA LEU A 143 9.80 -6.90 -3.20
C LEU A 143 9.31 -6.44 -1.84
N GLY A 144 9.95 -6.89 -0.77
CA GLY A 144 9.69 -6.42 0.58
C GLY A 144 10.82 -5.52 1.09
N THR A 145 10.48 -4.68 2.07
CA THR A 145 11.42 -3.72 2.71
C THR A 145 12.22 -4.34 3.85
N GLY A 146 12.24 -5.67 3.91
CA GLY A 146 12.82 -6.45 5.00
C GLY A 146 11.87 -6.61 6.18
N SER A 147 12.21 -7.55 7.07
CA SER A 147 11.54 -7.71 8.35
C SER A 147 12.58 -7.57 9.47
N PRO A 148 12.16 -7.06 10.65
CA PRO A 148 13.00 -7.15 11.84
C PRO A 148 13.45 -8.60 12.00
N LYS A 149 14.70 -8.81 12.42
CA LYS A 149 15.22 -10.15 12.74
C LYS A 149 14.17 -10.84 13.60
N ALA A 150 13.93 -12.13 13.35
CA ALA A 150 13.13 -12.99 14.23
C ALA A 150 13.84 -13.14 15.60
N GLN A 151 13.92 -12.03 16.33
CA GLN A 151 14.19 -11.98 17.74
C GLN A 151 12.82 -12.04 18.42
N GLU A 152 12.76 -12.72 19.56
CA GLU A 152 11.60 -12.75 20.44
C GLU A 152 11.23 -11.30 20.83
N LYS A 153 10.40 -10.62 20.03
CA LYS A 153 10.12 -9.18 20.19
C LYS A 153 9.51 -8.87 21.55
N TYR A 154 8.51 -9.64 21.95
CA TYR A 154 7.80 -9.46 23.21
C TYR A 154 7.37 -10.81 23.78
N LYS A 155 7.35 -10.93 25.11
CA LYS A 155 6.84 -12.13 25.80
C LYS A 155 5.38 -11.92 26.21
N ALA A 156 4.56 -12.98 26.14
CA ALA A 156 3.15 -12.89 26.51
C ALA A 156 2.92 -12.35 27.93
N ALA A 157 3.75 -12.77 28.90
CA ALA A 157 3.66 -12.29 30.29
C ALA A 157 3.98 -10.79 30.46
N GLU A 158 4.76 -10.21 29.55
CA GLU A 158 5.05 -8.78 29.50
C GLU A 158 3.88 -8.02 28.87
N VAL A 159 3.44 -8.48 27.68
CA VAL A 159 2.32 -7.87 26.92
C VAL A 159 1.00 -7.96 27.68
N ALA A 160 0.80 -8.98 28.51
CA ALA A 160 -0.38 -9.10 29.38
C ALA A 160 -0.57 -7.92 30.34
N LYS A 161 0.49 -7.15 30.61
CA LYS A 161 0.45 -5.95 31.46
C LYS A 161 0.26 -4.66 30.66
N TRP A 162 0.22 -4.73 29.33
CA TRP A 162 0.09 -3.54 28.49
C TRP A 162 -1.34 -3.02 28.47
N GLY A 163 -1.47 -1.72 28.74
CA GLY A 163 -2.64 -0.93 28.34
C GLY A 163 -2.42 -0.27 26.98
N VAL A 164 -3.24 0.74 26.66
CA VAL A 164 -3.20 1.50 25.39
C VAL A 164 -1.79 2.04 25.09
N LEU A 165 -1.12 2.62 26.09
CA LEU A 165 0.23 3.17 25.91
C LEU A 165 1.25 2.09 25.54
N GLY A 166 1.17 0.90 26.15
CA GLY A 166 2.08 -0.19 25.81
C GLY A 166 1.92 -0.63 24.35
N TRP A 167 0.67 -0.80 23.90
CA TRP A 167 0.39 -1.19 22.52
C TRP A 167 0.75 -0.13 21.47
N LEU A 168 0.83 1.14 21.85
CA LEU A 168 1.11 2.25 20.93
C LEU A 168 2.54 2.81 21.02
N THR A 169 3.31 2.49 22.07
CA THR A 169 4.61 3.14 22.31
C THR A 169 5.73 2.22 22.81
N SER A 170 5.46 0.94 23.10
CA SER A 170 6.49 0.04 23.63
C SER A 170 7.64 -0.21 22.65
N GLY A 171 8.87 -0.13 23.14
CA GLY A 171 10.07 -0.39 22.33
C GLY A 171 10.39 0.70 21.31
N GLY A 172 9.80 1.89 21.42
CA GLY A 172 10.03 3.00 20.48
C GLY A 172 9.28 2.87 19.16
N SER A 173 8.39 1.88 19.03
CA SER A 173 7.46 1.71 17.91
C SER A 173 6.01 1.64 18.41
N ALA A 174 5.07 1.38 17.50
CA ALA A 174 3.68 1.09 17.82
C ALA A 174 3.40 -0.40 17.57
N PRO A 175 3.59 -1.28 18.58
CA PRO A 175 3.51 -2.73 18.42
C PRO A 175 2.24 -3.24 17.71
N VAL A 176 1.09 -2.62 17.96
CA VAL A 176 -0.18 -3.01 17.32
C VAL A 176 -0.15 -2.74 15.81
N ILE A 177 0.39 -1.59 15.40
CA ILE A 177 0.52 -1.22 13.98
C ILE A 177 1.54 -2.16 13.30
N ASP A 178 2.68 -2.40 13.95
CA ASP A 178 3.70 -3.33 13.44
C ASP A 178 3.13 -4.74 13.26
N ALA A 179 2.37 -5.24 14.23
CA ALA A 179 1.76 -6.57 14.20
C ALA A 179 0.79 -6.71 13.02
N PHE A 180 -0.17 -5.78 12.88
CA PHE A 180 -1.12 -5.82 11.76
C PHE A 180 -0.43 -5.65 10.41
N SER A 181 0.56 -4.76 10.31
CA SER A 181 1.29 -4.50 9.06
C SER A 181 2.10 -5.72 8.63
N HIS A 182 2.83 -6.36 9.55
CA HIS A 182 3.59 -7.58 9.25
C HIS A 182 2.67 -8.75 8.94
N ALA A 183 1.63 -8.98 9.75
CA ALA A 183 0.68 -10.06 9.50
C ALA A 183 -0.02 -9.91 8.14
N SER A 184 -0.42 -8.69 7.76
CA SER A 184 -1.01 -8.41 6.45
C SER A 184 -0.07 -8.79 5.30
N ALA A 185 1.22 -8.41 5.41
CA ALA A 185 2.20 -8.72 4.37
C ALA A 185 2.50 -10.23 4.25
N ASP A 186 2.63 -10.93 5.39
CA ASP A 186 2.91 -12.36 5.47
C ASP A 186 1.72 -13.19 4.96
N MET A 187 0.49 -12.80 5.29
CA MET A 187 -0.71 -13.49 4.80
C MET A 187 -0.86 -13.39 3.28
N VAL A 188 -0.55 -12.24 2.69
CA VAL A 188 -0.56 -12.09 1.22
C VAL A 188 0.48 -13.00 0.57
N ASP A 189 1.70 -13.06 1.14
CA ASP A 189 2.77 -13.93 0.64
C ASP A 189 2.36 -15.42 0.69
N LEU A 190 1.77 -15.85 1.81
CA LEU A 190 1.27 -17.21 1.99
C LEU A 190 0.15 -17.53 0.99
N HIS A 191 -0.84 -16.64 0.84
CA HIS A 191 -1.95 -16.86 -0.09
C HIS A 191 -1.47 -17.00 -1.54
N ILE A 192 -0.61 -16.09 -2.00
CA ILE A 192 -0.07 -16.14 -3.37
C ILE A 192 0.73 -17.43 -3.58
N SER A 193 1.58 -17.79 -2.62
CA SER A 193 2.41 -19.00 -2.70
C SER A 193 1.56 -20.27 -2.80
N VAL A 194 0.54 -20.40 -1.95
CA VAL A 194 -0.36 -21.57 -1.94
C VAL A 194 -1.17 -21.67 -3.23
N VAL A 195 -1.72 -20.54 -3.72
CA VAL A 195 -2.50 -20.52 -4.96
C VAL A 195 -1.65 -20.90 -6.17
N LEU A 196 -0.44 -20.35 -6.28
CA LEU A 196 0.44 -20.65 -7.41
C LEU A 196 0.98 -22.08 -7.36
N GLN A 197 1.28 -22.60 -6.17
CA GLN A 197 1.65 -24.01 -6.01
C GLN A 197 0.50 -24.95 -6.41
N ALA A 198 -0.73 -24.65 -6.01
CA ALA A 198 -1.91 -25.43 -6.39
C ALA A 198 -2.18 -25.41 -7.91
N LEU A 199 -1.66 -24.42 -8.62
CA LEU A 199 -1.75 -24.26 -10.07
C LEU A 199 -0.45 -24.66 -10.79
N HIS A 200 0.49 -25.35 -10.11
CA HIS A 200 1.78 -25.78 -10.67
C HIS A 200 2.59 -24.65 -11.32
N SER A 201 2.54 -23.47 -10.70
CA SER A 201 3.09 -22.21 -11.20
C SER A 201 3.95 -21.51 -10.16
N GLU A 202 4.48 -22.24 -9.18
CA GLU A 202 5.26 -21.69 -8.07
C GLU A 202 6.52 -20.94 -8.53
N ASN A 203 7.14 -21.36 -9.62
CA ASN A 203 8.33 -20.70 -10.19
C ASN A 203 8.03 -19.32 -10.78
N ASN A 204 6.75 -18.98 -10.95
CA ASN A 204 6.34 -17.70 -11.47
C ASN A 204 6.21 -16.62 -10.38
N TYR A 205 6.40 -16.97 -9.11
CA TYR A 205 6.39 -16.02 -8.00
C TYR A 205 7.73 -15.95 -7.29
N LEU A 206 8.36 -14.78 -7.38
CA LEU A 206 9.61 -14.47 -6.71
C LEU A 206 9.38 -13.41 -5.64
N ARG A 207 9.35 -13.83 -4.37
CA ARG A 207 9.37 -12.92 -3.21
C ARG A 207 10.81 -12.66 -2.77
N ILE A 208 11.27 -11.41 -2.91
CA ILE A 208 12.56 -10.97 -2.39
C ILE A 208 12.31 -10.23 -1.08
N GLN A 209 12.70 -10.85 0.03
CA GLN A 209 12.52 -10.29 1.38
C GLN A 209 13.75 -10.55 2.25
N VAL A 210 14.32 -9.48 2.80
CA VAL A 210 15.50 -9.56 3.67
C VAL A 210 15.06 -9.89 5.10
N ARG A 211 15.50 -11.03 5.64
CA ARG A 211 15.17 -11.48 7.02
C ARG A 211 16.18 -11.01 8.09
N ARG A 212 17.12 -10.12 7.75
CA ARG A 212 18.17 -9.59 8.63
C ARG A 212 18.59 -8.15 8.25
N LEU A 213 17.75 -7.15 8.49
CA LEU A 213 18.20 -5.74 8.43
C LEU A 213 18.88 -5.35 9.75
N TYR A 214 20.09 -4.78 9.66
CA TYR A 214 20.72 -4.04 10.76
C TYR A 214 20.38 -2.56 10.56
N MET A 215 19.50 -2.00 11.38
CA MET A 215 19.32 -0.55 11.47
C MET A 215 20.48 0.01 12.29
N HIS A 216 21.58 0.39 11.63
CA HIS A 216 22.49 1.36 12.22
C HIS A 216 21.78 2.73 12.11
N LEU A 217 21.25 3.21 13.24
CA LEU A 217 20.82 4.59 13.37
C LEU A 217 22.01 5.49 13.03
N LEU A 218 21.88 6.30 11.98
CA LEU A 218 22.67 7.52 11.78
C LEU A 218 22.09 8.64 12.67
#